data_AF-A0A522X9G0-F1
#
_entry.id   AF-A0A522X9G0-F1
#
_cell.length_a   1.000
_cell.length_b   1.000
_cell.length_c   1.000
_cell.angle_alpha   90.00
_cell.angle_beta   90.00
_cell.angle_gamma   90.00
#
_symmetry.space_group_name_H-M   'P 1'
#
loop_
_entity.id
_entity.type
_entity.pdbx_description
1 polymer ?
#
loop_
_entity_poly.entity_id
_entity_poly.type
_entity_poly.pdbx_seq_one_letter_code
_entity_poly.pdbx_strand_id
1 'polypeptide(L)'
;MIVNSLTVLVSWIVGSITHFLYSGLFLWLLLGISNDRLPLMTPSASRGEKSFAPTEWRVIDTHPVGVPCRWNSELSMEEVRDSLKFEEWAIERRLTWGQRFRSQPHEGEAFFYDDQGSPWLFVPFSTLTGKSQGCFVPFKDTSIQPISE
;
A
#
# COMPACT_ATOMS: atom_id res chain seq x y z
N MET A 1 -33.52 -45.73 -52.18
CA MET A 1 -32.54 -44.98 -52.99
C MET A 1 -31.46 -44.47 -52.06
N ILE A 2 -30.23 -44.85 -52.37
CA ILE A 2 -29.02 -44.72 -51.57
C ILE A 2 -28.43 -43.33 -51.79
N VAL A 3 -28.42 -42.47 -50.77
CA VAL A 3 -27.39 -41.43 -50.60
C VAL A 3 -27.39 -41.05 -49.12
N ASN A 4 -26.32 -41.38 -48.38
CA ASN A 4 -25.86 -40.70 -47.14
C ASN A 4 -24.86 -41.56 -46.31
N SER A 5 -23.95 -42.27 -46.98
CA SER A 5 -22.86 -42.97 -46.29
C SER A 5 -21.46 -42.47 -46.66
N LEU A 6 -21.35 -41.33 -47.37
CA LEU A 6 -20.05 -40.77 -47.76
C LEU A 6 -19.64 -39.50 -47.01
N THR A 7 -20.54 -38.86 -46.27
CA THR A 7 -20.25 -37.61 -45.56
C THR A 7 -19.70 -37.81 -44.14
N VAL A 8 -19.83 -39.01 -43.57
CA VAL A 8 -19.38 -39.28 -42.19
C VAL A 8 -17.90 -39.69 -42.11
N LEU A 9 -17.29 -40.11 -43.23
CA LEU A 9 -15.90 -40.58 -43.24
C LEU A 9 -14.83 -39.51 -43.51
N VAL A 10 -15.22 -38.30 -43.91
CA VAL A 10 -14.25 -37.22 -44.26
C VAL A 10 -14.01 -36.26 -43.08
N SER A 11 -14.90 -36.21 -42.09
CA SER A 11 -14.74 -35.32 -40.93
C SER A 11 -13.79 -35.82 -39.84
N TRP A 12 -13.29 -37.06 -39.92
CA TRP A 12 -12.39 -37.62 -38.90
C TRP A 12 -10.90 -37.60 -39.27
N ILE A 13 -10.53 -37.10 -40.45
CA ILE A 13 -9.12 -37.04 -40.91
C ILE A 13 -8.57 -35.60 -40.92
N VAL A 14 -9.43 -34.57 -40.86
CA VAL A 14 -8.99 -33.15 -40.89
C VAL A 14 -8.78 -32.57 -39.47
N GLY A 15 -9.18 -33.29 -38.42
CA GLY A 15 -9.09 -32.83 -37.02
C GLY A 15 -7.77 -33.13 -36.29
N SER A 16 -6.79 -33.80 -36.89
CA SER A 16 -5.58 -34.24 -36.17
C SER A 16 -4.24 -33.89 -36.81
N ILE A 17 -4.21 -33.05 -37.85
CA ILE A 17 -2.95 -32.64 -38.52
C ILE A 17 -2.68 -31.12 -38.41
N THR A 18 -3.45 -30.38 -37.59
CA THR A 18 -3.29 -28.92 -37.43
C THR A 18 -2.92 -28.49 -36.00
N HIS A 19 -2.52 -29.41 -35.12
CA HIS A 19 -2.02 -29.09 -33.76
C HIS A 19 -0.54 -29.44 -33.54
N PHE A 20 0.22 -29.72 -34.59
CA PHE A 20 1.68 -29.91 -34.51
C PHE A 20 2.51 -28.75 -35.06
N LEU A 21 1.88 -27.67 -35.53
CA LEU A 21 2.59 -26.51 -36.11
C LEU A 21 2.54 -25.23 -35.26
N TYR A 22 1.97 -25.27 -34.06
CA TYR A 22 1.97 -24.13 -33.13
C TYR A 22 3.06 -24.18 -32.04
N SER A 23 3.78 -25.30 -31.92
CA SER A 23 4.79 -25.46 -30.86
C SER A 23 6.23 -25.16 -31.30
N GLY A 24 6.46 -24.77 -32.56
CA GLY A 24 7.80 -24.54 -33.12
C GLY A 24 8.20 -23.08 -33.32
N LEU A 25 7.24 -22.15 -33.38
CA LEU A 25 7.51 -20.73 -33.68
C LEU A 25 7.59 -19.81 -32.45
N PHE A 26 7.32 -20.35 -31.25
CA PHE A 26 7.38 -19.57 -30.00
C PHE A 26 8.75 -19.62 -29.31
N LEU A 27 9.68 -20.45 -29.82
CA LEU A 27 11.00 -20.67 -29.20
C LEU A 27 12.15 -19.86 -29.83
N TRP A 28 11.85 -18.95 -30.77
CA TRP A 28 12.83 -18.05 -31.38
C TRP A 28 12.66 -16.57 -30.98
N LEU A 29 11.67 -16.25 -30.12
CA LEU A 29 11.47 -14.91 -29.55
C LEU A 29 12.10 -14.72 -28.16
N LEU A 30 12.78 -15.75 -27.63
CA LEU A 30 13.43 -15.70 -26.31
C LEU A 30 14.97 -15.76 -26.37
N LEU A 31 15.58 -15.78 -27.56
CA LEU A 31 17.03 -15.94 -27.72
C LEU A 31 17.59 -14.89 -28.69
N GLY A 32 18.00 -13.75 -28.12
CA GLY A 32 18.68 -12.63 -28.80
C GLY A 32 17.78 -11.40 -28.80
N ILE A 33 18.02 -10.35 -28.02
CA ILE A 33 19.17 -9.42 -27.94
C ILE A 33 19.05 -8.79 -26.52
N SER A 34 20.04 -8.51 -25.67
CA SER A 34 21.31 -7.83 -25.83
C SER A 34 22.21 -8.20 -24.64
N ASN A 35 23.49 -8.31 -24.93
CA ASN A 35 24.56 -8.49 -23.98
C ASN A 35 24.99 -7.10 -23.49
N ASP A 36 24.23 -6.49 -22.57
CA ASP A 36 24.67 -5.29 -21.87
C ASP A 36 24.99 -5.66 -20.42
N ARG A 37 26.26 -5.41 -20.08
CA ARG A 37 26.86 -5.61 -18.76
C ARG A 37 25.91 -5.11 -17.67
N LEU A 38 25.25 -6.05 -16.99
CA LEU A 38 24.72 -5.81 -15.65
C LEU A 38 25.86 -5.24 -14.81
N PRO A 39 25.71 -4.05 -14.20
CA PRO A 39 26.65 -3.65 -13.18
C PRO A 39 26.55 -4.72 -12.08
N LEU A 40 27.68 -5.35 -11.80
CA LEU A 40 27.87 -6.23 -10.66
C LEU A 40 27.60 -5.38 -9.40
N MET A 41 26.34 -5.33 -8.96
CA MET A 41 26.02 -4.87 -7.61
C MET A 41 26.53 -5.95 -6.67
N THR A 42 27.73 -5.72 -6.17
CA THR A 42 28.29 -6.43 -5.02
C THR A 42 27.23 -6.48 -3.90
N PRO A 43 27.06 -7.61 -3.21
CA PRO A 43 26.29 -7.65 -1.98
C PRO A 43 27.13 -6.96 -0.90
N SER A 44 27.17 -5.63 -0.94
CA SER A 44 27.67 -4.84 0.17
C SER A 44 26.55 -4.79 1.20
N ALA A 45 26.81 -5.42 2.34
CA ALA A 45 26.03 -5.38 3.57
C ALA A 45 25.24 -4.06 3.71
N SER A 46 23.93 -4.12 3.93
CA SER A 46 23.41 -4.46 5.24
C SER A 46 21.91 -4.72 5.14
N ARG A 47 21.45 -5.64 5.98
CA ARG A 47 20.04 -5.91 6.33
C ARG A 47 19.18 -4.67 6.05
N GLY A 48 18.40 -4.71 4.98
CA GLY A 48 17.55 -3.59 4.57
C GLY A 48 16.54 -3.29 5.67
N GLU A 49 16.87 -2.35 6.54
CA GLU A 49 15.87 -1.56 7.25
C GLU A 49 15.00 -0.94 6.17
N LYS A 50 13.79 -1.47 6.04
CA LYS A 50 12.74 -0.86 5.24
C LYS A 50 12.41 0.45 5.95
N SER A 51 13.19 1.49 5.68
CA SER A 51 12.97 2.82 6.25
C SER A 51 11.66 3.32 5.64
N PHE A 52 10.57 3.21 6.40
CA PHE A 52 9.31 3.79 6.01
C PHE A 52 9.47 5.30 6.15
N ALA A 53 9.59 5.97 5.01
CA ALA A 53 9.66 7.43 4.99
C ALA A 53 8.36 8.01 5.56
N PRO A 54 8.43 9.13 6.31
CA PRO A 54 7.25 9.86 6.72
C PRO A 54 6.34 10.16 5.52
N THR A 55 5.04 9.89 5.65
CA THR A 55 4.07 10.13 4.57
C THR A 55 3.43 11.50 4.76
N GLU A 56 3.32 12.28 3.69
CA GLU A 56 2.55 13.53 3.70
C GLU A 56 1.09 13.29 3.35
N TRP A 57 0.22 13.99 4.07
CA TRP A 57 -1.23 13.87 3.99
C TRP A 57 -1.87 15.24 3.83
N ARG A 58 -3.04 15.27 3.20
CA ARG A 58 -3.91 16.44 3.12
C ARG A 58 -5.27 16.11 3.70
N VAL A 59 -5.80 17.01 4.52
CA VAL A 59 -7.20 16.96 4.94
C VAL A 59 -8.11 17.33 3.78
N ILE A 60 -9.02 16.43 3.44
CA ILE A 60 -10.05 16.63 2.41
C ILE A 60 -11.46 16.71 2.98
N ASP A 61 -11.62 16.41 4.28
CA ASP A 61 -12.88 16.64 4.98
C ASP A 61 -13.28 18.11 4.91
N THR A 62 -14.46 18.39 4.37
CA THR A 62 -15.04 19.74 4.25
C THR A 62 -15.92 20.11 5.43
N HIS A 63 -16.15 19.21 6.39
CA HIS A 63 -16.92 19.53 7.59
C HIS A 63 -16.23 20.66 8.37
N PRO A 64 -16.99 21.69 8.83
CA PRO A 64 -16.41 22.88 9.46
C PRO A 64 -15.70 22.59 10.79
N VAL A 65 -16.03 21.45 11.40
CA VAL A 65 -15.46 20.98 12.66
C VAL A 65 -14.07 20.35 12.46
N GLY A 66 -13.69 19.99 11.23
CA GLY A 66 -12.38 19.41 10.91
C GLY A 66 -12.13 18.03 11.51
N VAL A 67 -11.02 17.42 11.11
CA VAL A 67 -10.61 16.09 11.54
C VAL A 67 -9.98 16.18 12.94
N PRO A 68 -10.44 15.39 13.93
CA PRO A 68 -9.87 15.43 15.27
C PRO A 68 -8.46 14.85 15.27
N CYS A 69 -7.56 15.50 16.00
CA CYS A 69 -6.27 14.95 16.34
C CYS A 69 -6.20 14.78 17.86
N ARG A 70 -6.12 13.54 18.30
CA ARG A 70 -6.34 13.16 19.69
C ARG A 70 -5.06 12.75 20.40
N TRP A 71 -4.95 13.12 21.66
CA TRP A 71 -3.81 12.77 22.50
C TRP A 71 -4.28 12.55 23.94
N ASN A 72 -3.60 11.66 24.65
CA ASN A 72 -3.77 11.52 26.09
C ASN A 72 -2.46 11.95 26.77
N SER A 73 -2.48 13.12 27.41
CA SER A 73 -1.32 13.67 28.11
C SER A 73 -0.90 12.89 29.35
N GLU A 74 -1.75 11.99 29.85
CA GLU A 74 -1.46 11.13 31.00
C GLU A 74 -0.61 9.92 30.61
N LEU A 75 -0.54 9.59 29.31
CA LEU A 75 0.22 8.45 28.81
C LEU A 75 1.58 8.87 28.25
N SER A 76 2.61 8.11 28.56
CA SER A 76 3.88 8.14 27.85
C SER A 76 3.76 7.50 26.46
N MET A 77 4.71 7.78 25.55
CA MET A 77 4.73 7.14 24.22
C MET A 77 4.79 5.60 24.29
N GLU A 78 5.41 5.05 25.33
CA GLU A 78 5.49 3.59 25.53
C GLU A 78 4.11 3.03 25.94
N GLU A 79 3.39 3.73 26.82
CA GLU A 79 2.02 3.34 27.23
C GLU A 79 0.98 3.57 26.13
N VAL A 80 1.21 4.55 25.27
CA VAL A 80 0.37 4.81 24.08
C VAL A 80 0.33 3.59 23.15
N ARG A 81 1.44 2.83 23.04
CA ARG A 81 1.50 1.61 22.22
C ARG A 81 0.48 0.56 22.68
N ASP A 82 0.31 0.43 23.99
CA ASP A 82 -0.52 -0.61 24.58
C ASP A 82 -1.99 -0.14 24.76
N SER A 83 -2.26 1.14 24.46
CA SER A 83 -3.59 1.71 24.51
C SER A 83 -4.26 1.67 23.14
N LEU A 84 -5.50 1.15 23.11
CA LEU A 84 -6.25 0.97 21.86
C LEU A 84 -7.53 1.82 21.83
N LYS A 85 -7.71 2.78 22.75
CA LYS A 85 -8.98 3.54 22.87
C LYS A 85 -8.86 4.98 22.36
N PHE A 86 -8.25 5.16 21.20
CA PHE A 86 -7.90 6.49 20.68
C PHE A 86 -9.10 7.42 20.50
N GLU A 87 -10.27 6.90 20.13
CA GLU A 87 -11.49 7.71 19.95
C GLU A 87 -11.99 8.36 21.25
N GLU A 88 -11.68 7.77 22.41
CA GLU A 88 -12.06 8.28 23.73
C GLU A 88 -11.12 9.41 24.22
N TRP A 89 -9.96 9.58 23.59
CA TRP A 89 -8.96 10.55 24.03
C TRP A 89 -9.37 11.99 23.76
N ALA A 90 -8.79 12.90 24.53
CA ALA A 90 -9.01 14.33 24.37
C ALA A 90 -8.60 14.80 22.96
N ILE A 91 -9.39 15.72 22.40
CA ILE A 91 -9.06 16.38 21.14
C ILE A 91 -8.04 17.48 21.45
N GLU A 92 -6.78 17.24 21.10
CA GLU A 92 -5.69 18.19 21.27
C GLU A 92 -5.80 19.34 20.27
N ARG A 93 -6.15 19.00 19.03
CA ARG A 93 -6.38 19.97 17.95
C ARG A 93 -7.26 19.41 16.84
N ARG A 94 -7.69 20.29 15.95
CA ARG A 94 -8.49 19.94 14.77
C ARG A 94 -7.73 20.32 13.51
N LEU A 95 -7.65 19.38 12.58
CA LEU A 95 -7.02 19.59 11.28
C LEU A 95 -8.11 20.03 10.30
N THR A 96 -7.93 21.20 9.69
CA THR A 96 -8.95 21.81 8.82
C THR A 96 -8.75 21.46 7.36
N TRP A 97 -9.78 21.63 6.55
CA TRP A 97 -9.73 21.40 5.11
C TRP A 97 -8.49 22.04 4.45
N GLY A 98 -7.83 21.27 3.58
CA GLY A 98 -6.63 21.70 2.85
C GLY A 98 -5.34 21.66 3.68
N GLN A 99 -5.41 21.50 5.00
CA GLN A 99 -4.23 21.42 5.86
C GLN A 99 -3.38 20.20 5.49
N ARG A 100 -2.07 20.42 5.34
CA ARG A 100 -1.07 19.37 5.15
C ARG A 100 -0.49 18.95 6.51
N PHE A 101 -0.22 17.67 6.67
CA PHE A 101 0.50 17.14 7.82
C PHE A 101 1.34 15.92 7.43
N ARG A 102 2.29 15.55 8.29
CA ARG A 102 3.18 14.42 8.07
C ARG A 102 2.93 13.39 9.16
N SER A 103 2.66 12.14 8.76
CA SER A 103 2.61 11.03 9.71
C SER A 103 4.00 10.41 9.86
N GLN A 104 4.26 9.85 11.03
CA GLN A 104 5.44 9.01 11.24
C GLN A 104 5.01 7.55 11.39
N PRO A 105 5.58 6.65 10.58
CA PRO A 105 5.40 5.22 10.77
C PRO A 105 6.11 4.77 12.05
N HIS A 106 5.67 3.65 12.63
CA HIS A 106 6.26 3.07 13.82
C HIS A 106 6.52 1.58 13.58
N GLU A 107 7.73 1.11 13.87
CA GLU A 107 8.15 -0.30 13.73
C GLU A 107 7.85 -0.96 12.37
N GLY A 108 7.79 -0.16 11.31
CA GLY A 108 7.48 -0.65 9.96
C GLY A 108 5.98 -0.73 9.63
N GLU A 109 5.12 -0.27 10.54
CA GLU A 109 3.69 -0.10 10.31
C GLU A 109 3.36 1.36 10.01
N ALA A 110 2.49 1.58 9.03
CA ALA A 110 2.02 2.90 8.65
C ALA A 110 0.88 3.41 9.54
N PHE A 111 0.17 2.50 10.21
CA PHE A 111 -1.04 2.75 10.97
C PHE A 111 -0.94 2.12 12.36
N PHE A 112 -1.61 2.76 13.31
CA PHE A 112 -1.98 2.18 14.59
C PHE A 112 -3.44 1.77 14.51
N TYR A 113 -3.84 0.77 15.29
CA TYR A 113 -5.23 0.29 15.29
C TYR A 113 -5.85 0.47 16.66
N ASP A 114 -7.08 0.97 16.71
CA ASP A 114 -7.85 1.01 17.96
C ASP A 114 -8.46 -0.36 18.28
N ASP A 115 -9.21 -0.43 19.38
CA ASP A 115 -9.87 -1.65 19.89
C ASP A 115 -10.99 -2.15 18.96
N GLN A 116 -11.40 -1.33 18.00
CA GLN A 116 -12.33 -1.67 16.92
C GLN A 116 -11.62 -2.06 15.62
N GLY A 117 -10.28 -2.01 15.60
CA GLY A 117 -9.49 -2.27 14.40
C GLY A 117 -9.51 -1.12 13.38
N SER A 118 -9.95 0.08 13.78
CA SER A 118 -9.90 1.25 12.90
C SER A 118 -8.47 1.78 12.83
N PRO A 119 -7.97 2.17 11.63
CA PRO A 119 -6.62 2.69 11.47
C PRO A 119 -6.49 4.16 11.90
N TRP A 120 -5.34 4.48 12.49
CA TRP A 120 -4.96 5.82 12.96
C TRP A 120 -3.54 6.16 12.54
N LEU A 121 -3.31 7.42 12.23
CA LEU A 121 -1.99 7.97 11.88
C LEU A 121 -1.40 8.71 13.07
N PHE A 122 -0.18 8.37 13.46
CA PHE A 122 0.56 9.18 14.42
C PHE A 122 1.17 10.40 13.74
N VAL A 123 0.85 11.59 14.27
CA VAL A 123 1.33 12.88 13.80
C VAL A 123 2.18 13.53 14.90
N PRO A 124 3.50 13.58 14.75
CA PRO A 124 4.36 14.23 15.74
C PRO A 124 4.12 15.74 15.75
N PHE A 125 4.08 16.33 16.94
CA PHE A 125 4.35 17.74 17.14
C PHE A 125 5.85 17.91 17.19
N SER A 126 6.33 19.03 16.64
CA SER A 126 7.74 19.36 16.45
C SER A 126 8.71 18.70 17.45
N THR A 127 9.79 18.10 16.92
CA THR A 127 10.83 17.39 17.68
C THR A 127 11.74 18.31 18.52
N LEU A 128 11.47 19.62 18.53
CA LEU A 128 12.34 20.65 19.13
C LEU A 128 12.63 20.46 20.63
N THR A 129 11.77 19.75 21.37
CA THR A 129 11.90 19.61 22.84
C THR A 129 12.49 18.28 23.30
N GLY A 130 12.92 17.40 22.37
CA GLY A 130 13.45 16.07 22.72
C GLY A 130 12.41 15.10 23.31
N LYS A 131 11.15 15.52 23.41
CA LYS A 131 9.99 14.67 23.69
C LYS A 131 9.08 14.78 22.48
N SER A 132 8.93 13.71 21.70
CA SER A 132 7.92 13.66 20.65
C SER A 132 6.54 13.63 21.31
N GLN A 133 5.96 14.81 21.57
CA GLN A 133 4.53 14.93 21.79
C GLN A 133 3.87 14.88 20.42
N GLY A 134 2.79 14.14 20.25
CA GLY A 134 2.09 14.03 18.98
C GLY A 134 0.60 13.86 19.21
N CYS A 135 -0.14 13.56 18.15
CA CYS A 135 -1.52 13.12 18.27
C CYS A 135 -1.86 12.11 17.18
N PHE A 136 -2.92 11.36 17.43
CA PHE A 136 -3.46 10.39 16.50
C PHE A 136 -4.60 11.01 15.71
N VAL A 137 -4.53 10.85 14.39
CA VAL A 137 -5.57 11.26 13.44
C VAL A 137 -6.25 9.99 12.93
N PRO A 138 -7.60 9.90 12.94
CA PRO A 138 -8.28 8.75 12.38
C PRO A 138 -8.04 8.69 10.87
N PHE A 139 -7.66 7.51 10.36
CA PHE A 139 -7.53 7.31 8.93
C PHE A 139 -8.89 6.95 8.33
N LYS A 140 -9.45 7.91 7.59
CA LYS A 140 -10.66 7.75 6.78
C LYS A 140 -10.38 8.29 5.38
N ASP A 141 -10.62 7.48 4.37
CA ASP A 141 -10.48 7.82 2.95
C ASP A 141 -11.35 9.01 2.52
N THR A 142 -12.41 9.29 3.27
CA THR A 142 -13.29 10.45 3.11
C THR A 142 -12.80 11.72 3.83
N SER A 143 -11.79 11.62 4.69
CA SER A 143 -11.35 12.74 5.53
C SER A 143 -9.92 13.19 5.25
N ILE A 144 -9.05 12.26 4.87
CA ILE A 144 -7.63 12.54 4.57
C ILE A 144 -7.17 11.73 3.36
N GLN A 145 -6.21 12.28 2.60
CA GLN A 145 -5.62 11.60 1.45
C GLN A 145 -4.09 11.75 1.44
N PRO A 146 -3.35 10.76 0.93
CA PRO A 146 -1.91 10.88 0.78
C PRO A 146 -1.58 11.93 -0.29
N ILE A 147 -0.46 12.62 -0.12
CA ILE A 147 0.09 13.51 -1.13
C ILE A 147 1.22 12.76 -1.83
N SER A 148 1.01 12.36 -3.08
CA SER A 148 2.08 11.90 -3.95
C SER A 148 2.83 13.11 -4.51
N GLU A 149 4.15 13.11 -4.39
CA GLU A 149 5.03 14.03 -5.16
C GLU A 149 5.11 13.59 -6.63
#